data_AF-A0A382YV89-F1
#
_entry.id   AF-A0A382YV89-F1
#
_cell.length_a   1.000
_cell.length_b   1.000
_cell.length_c   1.000
_cell.angle_alpha   90.00
_cell.angle_beta   90.00
_cell.angle_gamma   90.00
#
_symmetry.space_group_name_H-M   'P 1'
#
loop_
_entity.id
_entity.type
_entity.pdbx_description
1 polymer ?
#
loop_
_entity_poly.entity_id
_entity_poly.type
_entity_poly.pdbx_seq_one_letter_code
_entity_poly.pdbx_strand_id
1 'polypeptide(L)'
;MKKLIVHQQLFLSTLRKDKWWIEPLLVLCGLLSFIIYSTWAAWQGEYFWWSGLSNPSGFGGYLSPFYSPPLFLKDGMNGIPPLSHALFGEWPNWLLWLPGYSPAWLILVFPLSFRFTCYYYRKAYYRAFSFTPPACAVGGIPQKDYKGETGILLFQNLHR
;
A
#
# COMPACT_ATOMS: atom_id res chain seq x y z
N MET A 1 -13.50 35.30 -32.70
CA MET A 1 -13.61 34.34 -31.57
C MET A 1 -13.27 32.94 -32.06
N LYS A 2 -12.03 32.46 -31.85
CA LYS A 2 -11.69 31.06 -32.11
C LYS A 2 -12.37 30.22 -31.02
N LYS A 3 -13.37 29.45 -31.42
CA LYS A 3 -14.00 28.43 -30.57
C LYS A 3 -12.87 27.48 -30.14
N LEU A 4 -12.41 27.57 -28.89
CA LEU A 4 -11.54 26.55 -28.31
C LEU A 4 -12.40 25.29 -28.26
N ILE A 5 -12.20 24.42 -29.24
CA ILE A 5 -12.79 23.08 -29.27
C ILE A 5 -12.15 22.33 -28.11
N VAL A 6 -12.79 22.41 -26.94
CA VAL A 6 -12.57 21.42 -25.88
C VAL A 6 -13.09 20.13 -26.48
N HIS A 7 -12.19 19.36 -27.09
CA HIS A 7 -12.49 17.99 -27.51
C HIS A 7 -13.03 17.29 -26.26
N GLN A 8 -14.32 16.92 -26.27
CA GLN A 8 -14.80 15.88 -25.38
C GLN A 8 -13.99 14.63 -25.72
N GLN A 9 -12.87 14.43 -25.04
CA GLN A 9 -12.05 13.26 -25.24
C GLN A 9 -12.85 12.09 -24.68
N LEU A 10 -13.38 11.27 -25.59
CA LEU A 10 -13.99 10.00 -25.28
C LEU A 10 -12.99 9.17 -24.44
N PHE A 11 -13.48 8.32 -23.55
CA PHE A 11 -12.64 7.41 -22.79
C PHE A 11 -11.68 6.66 -23.73
N LEU A 12 -10.37 6.70 -23.43
CA LEU A 12 -9.27 6.12 -24.24
C LEU A 12 -9.01 6.78 -25.62
N SER A 13 -9.68 7.88 -25.97
CA SER A 13 -9.30 8.65 -27.16
C SER A 13 -7.90 9.23 -26.98
N THR A 14 -7.02 9.06 -27.96
CA THR A 14 -5.61 9.45 -27.83
C THR A 14 -5.11 10.05 -29.14
N LEU A 15 -4.32 11.12 -29.01
CA LEU A 15 -3.56 11.71 -30.12
C LEU A 15 -2.12 11.16 -30.18
N ARG A 16 -1.74 10.32 -29.21
CA ARG A 16 -0.41 9.73 -29.07
C ARG A 16 -0.29 8.43 -29.86
N LYS A 17 0.87 8.22 -30.51
CA LYS A 17 1.20 6.99 -31.27
C LYS A 17 2.09 6.00 -30.50
N ASP A 18 2.62 6.40 -29.35
CA ASP A 18 3.44 5.58 -28.45
C ASP A 18 2.59 4.70 -27.53
N LYS A 19 3.24 3.73 -26.87
CA LYS A 19 2.61 2.81 -25.92
C LYS A 19 2.40 3.48 -24.54
N TRP A 20 1.65 4.57 -24.52
CA TRP A 20 1.39 5.40 -23.34
C TRP A 20 0.76 4.63 -22.16
N TRP A 21 0.09 3.52 -22.43
CA TRP A 21 -0.58 2.70 -21.42
C TRP A 21 0.37 1.82 -20.58
N ILE A 22 1.62 1.64 -21.02
CA ILE A 22 2.58 0.77 -20.31
C ILE A 22 2.92 1.32 -18.93
N GLU A 23 3.21 2.62 -18.82
CA GLU A 23 3.55 3.26 -17.54
C GLU A 23 2.45 3.08 -16.49
N PRO A 24 1.17 3.48 -16.72
CA PRO A 24 0.12 3.30 -15.73
C PRO A 24 -0.18 1.81 -15.44
N LEU A 25 -0.04 0.93 -16.44
CA LEU A 25 -0.28 -0.50 -16.24
C LEU A 25 0.81 -1.16 -15.37
N LEU A 26 2.08 -0.82 -15.58
CA LEU A 26 3.17 -1.31 -14.73
C LEU A 26 3.00 -0.87 -13.28
N VAL A 27 2.59 0.39 -13.07
CA VAL A 27 2.30 0.92 -11.73
C VAL A 27 1.14 0.17 -11.10
N LEU A 28 0.04 -0.05 -11.86
CA LEU A 28 -1.13 -0.79 -11.39
C LEU A 28 -0.75 -2.22 -10.99
N CYS A 29 -0.06 -2.96 -11.86
CA CYS A 29 0.38 -4.32 -11.59
C CYS A 29 1.33 -4.38 -10.40
N GLY A 30 2.35 -3.53 -10.35
CA GLY A 30 3.30 -3.50 -9.24
C GLY A 30 2.63 -3.21 -7.89
N LEU A 31 1.69 -2.26 -7.87
CA LEU A 31 0.91 -1.94 -6.67
C LEU A 31 -0.03 -3.06 -6.25
N LEU A 32 -0.75 -3.65 -7.20
CA LEU A 32 -1.65 -4.76 -6.91
C LEU A 32 -0.89 -5.98 -6.39
N SER A 33 0.20 -6.35 -7.04
CA SER A 33 1.06 -7.45 -6.58
C SER A 33 1.60 -7.20 -5.17
N PHE A 34 2.01 -5.96 -4.87
CA PHE A 34 2.45 -5.58 -3.53
C PHE A 34 1.32 -5.66 -2.51
N ILE A 35 0.11 -5.18 -2.84
CA ILE A 35 -1.06 -5.25 -1.94
C ILE A 35 -1.42 -6.71 -1.65
N ILE A 36 -1.48 -7.55 -2.67
CA ILE A 36 -1.78 -8.99 -2.51
C ILE A 36 -0.73 -9.66 -1.64
N TYR A 37 0.55 -9.45 -1.94
CA TYR A 37 1.64 -10.04 -1.17
C TYR A 37 1.69 -9.56 0.29
N SER A 38 1.56 -8.25 0.51
CA SER A 38 1.59 -7.68 1.86
C SER A 38 0.37 -8.09 2.69
N THR A 39 -0.81 -8.21 2.07
CA THR A 39 -2.02 -8.73 2.74
C THR A 39 -1.84 -10.19 3.13
N TRP A 40 -1.31 -11.01 2.22
CA TRP A 40 -0.98 -12.41 2.52
C TRP A 40 0.03 -12.53 3.66
N ALA A 41 1.13 -11.77 3.59
CA ALA A 41 2.14 -11.74 4.64
C ALA A 41 1.54 -11.27 5.98
N ALA A 42 0.68 -10.26 5.97
CA ALA A 42 0.02 -9.79 7.18
C ALA A 42 -0.91 -10.85 7.78
N TRP A 43 -1.54 -11.69 6.96
CA TRP A 43 -2.41 -12.78 7.43
C TRP A 43 -1.67 -13.98 7.99
N GLN A 44 -0.44 -14.26 7.54
CA GLN A 44 0.30 -15.44 7.96
C GLN A 44 0.68 -15.40 9.44
N GLY A 45 1.35 -14.34 9.89
CA GLY A 45 1.62 -14.15 11.33
C GLY A 45 2.52 -15.20 11.99
N GLU A 46 3.07 -16.16 11.24
CA GLU A 46 3.86 -17.29 11.73
C GLU A 46 5.14 -17.46 10.88
N TYR A 47 6.12 -18.21 11.40
CA TYR A 47 7.37 -18.54 10.70
C TYR A 47 8.15 -17.34 10.16
N PHE A 48 8.13 -16.21 10.87
CA PHE A 48 8.86 -15.01 10.48
C PHE A 48 10.18 -14.83 11.24
N TRP A 49 10.50 -15.72 12.18
CA TRP A 49 11.75 -15.75 12.92
C TRP A 49 12.40 -17.13 12.85
N TRP A 50 13.74 -17.12 12.73
CA TRP A 50 14.54 -18.32 12.71
C TRP A 50 15.76 -18.15 13.61
N SER A 51 15.99 -19.04 14.57
CA SER A 51 17.26 -19.16 15.30
C SER A 51 18.08 -20.35 14.79
N GLY A 52 19.28 -20.08 14.25
CA GLY A 52 20.26 -21.12 13.95
C GLY A 52 20.86 -21.79 15.20
N LEU A 53 21.53 -22.93 15.00
CA LEU A 53 22.04 -23.88 16.00
C LEU A 53 23.07 -23.32 17.04
N SER A 54 23.51 -22.06 16.95
CA SER A 54 24.70 -21.58 17.65
C SER A 54 24.54 -20.34 18.52
N ASN A 55 23.32 -19.84 18.77
CA ASN A 55 23.11 -18.84 19.83
C ASN A 55 21.62 -18.70 20.21
N PRO A 56 21.27 -18.72 21.52
CA PRO A 56 19.96 -18.29 22.02
C PRO A 56 19.64 -16.81 21.71
N SER A 57 20.66 -16.03 21.29
CA SER A 57 20.61 -14.57 21.18
C SER A 57 21.40 -13.96 20.01
N GLY A 58 21.69 -14.67 18.91
CA GLY A 58 22.41 -14.02 17.79
C GLY A 58 23.11 -14.92 16.77
N PHE A 59 22.35 -15.37 15.77
CA PHE A 59 22.54 -15.08 14.33
C PHE A 59 21.30 -15.67 13.63
N GLY A 60 20.14 -15.21 14.07
CA GLY A 60 18.83 -15.71 13.69
C GLY A 60 17.87 -14.54 13.58
N GLY A 61 17.60 -14.12 12.34
CA GLY A 61 16.98 -12.84 12.04
C GLY A 61 15.48 -12.94 11.75
N TYR A 62 14.86 -11.78 11.65
CA TYR A 62 13.56 -11.65 11.02
C TYR A 62 13.70 -11.97 9.53
N LEU A 63 12.85 -12.88 9.05
CA LEU A 63 12.83 -13.28 7.65
C LEU A 63 12.20 -12.22 6.75
N SER A 64 11.42 -11.29 7.34
CA SER A 64 10.79 -10.20 6.62
C SER A 64 10.80 -8.91 7.44
N PRO A 65 11.05 -7.75 6.79
CA PRO A 65 10.99 -6.46 7.45
C PRO A 65 9.57 -6.09 7.92
N PHE A 66 8.52 -6.75 7.41
CA PHE A 66 7.15 -6.48 7.84
C PHE A 66 6.87 -6.85 9.29
N TYR A 67 7.69 -7.73 9.88
CA TYR A 67 7.52 -8.20 11.26
C TYR A 67 8.44 -7.50 12.26
N SER A 68 9.24 -6.53 11.81
CA SER A 68 10.26 -5.87 12.63
C SER A 68 10.08 -4.34 12.68
N PRO A 69 10.15 -3.71 13.87
CA PRO A 69 10.20 -4.31 15.20
C PRO A 69 8.80 -4.80 15.65
N PRO A 70 8.66 -5.97 16.30
CA PRO A 70 7.34 -6.43 16.72
C PRO A 70 6.82 -5.56 17.86
N LEU A 71 5.66 -4.94 17.65
CA LEU A 71 5.01 -4.13 18.69
C LEU A 71 4.45 -5.03 19.80
N PHE A 72 3.73 -6.07 19.41
CA PHE A 72 3.15 -7.08 20.29
C PHE A 72 3.44 -8.47 19.74
N LEU A 73 3.64 -9.44 20.63
CA LEU A 73 3.79 -10.86 20.28
C LEU A 73 2.79 -11.70 21.06
N LYS A 74 2.21 -12.70 20.41
CA LYS A 74 1.38 -13.69 21.10
C LYS A 74 2.20 -14.97 21.23
N ASP A 75 2.42 -15.38 22.48
CA ASP A 75 3.13 -16.61 22.80
C ASP A 75 2.33 -17.85 22.33
N GLY A 76 3.04 -18.93 22.03
CA GLY A 76 2.46 -20.21 21.58
C GLY A 76 2.23 -20.37 20.08
N MET A 77 2.76 -19.49 19.23
CA MET A 77 2.79 -19.66 17.76
C MET A 77 4.15 -20.19 17.26
N ASN A 78 4.15 -20.87 16.12
CA ASN A 78 5.36 -21.49 15.57
C ASN A 78 6.25 -20.47 14.84
N GLY A 79 7.57 -20.56 15.04
CA GLY A 79 8.55 -19.72 14.33
C GLY A 79 8.42 -18.23 14.63
N ILE A 80 8.07 -17.90 15.88
CA ILE A 80 8.04 -16.54 16.43
C ILE A 80 9.27 -16.28 17.31
N PRO A 81 9.72 -15.03 17.44
CA PRO A 81 10.79 -14.67 18.36
C PRO A 81 10.34 -14.76 19.82
N PRO A 82 11.28 -14.83 20.78
CA PRO A 82 10.97 -14.73 22.20
C PRO A 82 10.31 -13.39 22.54
N LEU A 83 9.50 -13.39 23.60
CA LEU A 83 8.73 -12.22 24.04
C LEU A 83 9.59 -10.98 24.37
N SER A 84 10.88 -11.18 24.67
CA SER A 84 11.86 -10.11 24.92
C SER A 84 12.07 -9.18 23.73
N HIS A 85 11.73 -9.60 22.50
CA HIS A 85 11.81 -8.75 21.32
C HIS A 85 10.57 -7.86 21.12
N ALA A 86 9.46 -8.10 21.82
CA ALA A 86 8.27 -7.26 21.72
C ALA A 86 8.49 -5.91 22.41
N LEU A 87 8.17 -4.81 21.71
CA LEU A 87 8.33 -3.46 22.26
C LEU A 87 7.32 -3.15 23.37
N PHE A 88 6.10 -3.67 23.27
CA PHE A 88 5.01 -3.43 24.23
C PHE A 88 4.54 -4.69 24.97
N GLY A 89 5.20 -5.83 24.75
CA GLY A 89 4.91 -7.09 25.42
C GLY A 89 3.90 -7.99 24.69
N GLU A 90 3.07 -8.68 25.47
CA GLU A 90 2.12 -9.68 24.95
C GLU A 90 0.98 -9.07 24.13
N TRP A 91 0.40 -9.88 23.24
CA TRP A 91 -0.73 -9.47 22.41
C TRP A 91 -1.97 -9.15 23.26
N PRO A 92 -2.50 -7.92 23.18
CA PRO A 92 -3.57 -7.52 24.07
C PRO A 92 -4.92 -8.13 23.66
N ASN A 93 -5.77 -8.41 24.66
CA ASN A 93 -7.08 -9.03 24.45
C ASN A 93 -8.02 -8.22 23.54
N TRP A 94 -7.92 -6.89 23.56
CA TRP A 94 -8.74 -6.02 22.70
C TRP A 94 -8.33 -6.08 21.22
N LEU A 95 -7.16 -6.63 20.89
CA LEU A 95 -6.65 -6.77 19.53
C LEU A 95 -6.78 -8.21 19.00
N LEU A 96 -7.48 -9.10 19.72
CA LEU A 96 -7.70 -10.49 19.29
C LEU A 96 -8.56 -10.61 18.01
N TRP A 97 -9.27 -9.55 17.63
CA TRP A 97 -10.08 -9.53 16.41
C TRP A 97 -9.24 -9.50 15.13
N LEU A 98 -7.95 -9.16 15.23
CA LEU A 98 -7.07 -8.96 14.10
C LEU A 98 -6.57 -10.33 13.56
N PRO A 99 -6.74 -10.61 12.25
CA PRO A 99 -6.48 -11.93 11.70
C PRO A 99 -5.00 -12.32 11.78
N GLY A 100 -4.75 -13.57 12.20
CA GLY A 100 -3.41 -14.14 12.27
C GLY A 100 -2.53 -13.61 13.41
N TYR A 101 -3.06 -12.79 14.34
CA TYR A 101 -2.32 -12.22 15.48
C TYR A 101 -0.95 -11.65 15.09
N SER A 102 -0.90 -11.08 13.88
CA SER A 102 0.35 -10.76 13.21
C SER A 102 0.77 -9.32 13.50
N PRO A 103 2.00 -9.09 13.99
CA PRO A 103 2.50 -7.73 14.22
C PRO A 103 2.65 -6.95 12.91
N ALA A 104 2.66 -7.63 11.75
CA ALA A 104 2.81 -7.00 10.45
C ALA A 104 1.66 -6.04 10.12
N TRP A 105 0.43 -6.30 10.54
CA TRP A 105 -0.69 -5.38 10.33
C TRP A 105 -0.45 -4.01 10.96
N LEU A 106 0.13 -4.01 12.17
CA LEU A 106 0.37 -2.78 12.94
C LEU A 106 1.47 -1.93 12.34
N ILE A 107 2.48 -2.57 11.75
CA ILE A 107 3.60 -1.87 11.13
C ILE A 107 3.23 -1.44 9.72
N LEU A 108 2.64 -2.32 8.91
CA LEU A 108 2.34 -2.07 7.50
C LEU A 108 1.38 -0.90 7.28
N VAL A 109 0.42 -0.68 8.18
CA VAL A 109 -0.57 0.40 8.04
C VAL A 109 0.07 1.79 7.98
N PHE A 110 1.19 2.01 8.68
CA PHE A 110 1.84 3.33 8.73
C PHE A 110 2.57 3.68 7.43
N PRO A 111 3.56 2.91 6.93
CA PRO A 111 4.20 3.19 5.64
C PRO A 111 3.20 3.17 4.48
N LEU A 112 2.19 2.29 4.53
CA LEU A 112 1.17 2.20 3.48
C LEU A 112 0.30 3.47 3.45
N SER A 113 -0.19 3.94 4.59
CA SER A 113 -0.99 5.16 4.68
C SER A 113 -0.19 6.41 4.33
N PHE A 114 1.07 6.51 4.79
CA PHE A 114 1.96 7.60 4.39
C PHE A 114 2.21 7.61 2.87
N ARG A 115 2.45 6.44 2.27
CA ARG A 115 2.65 6.33 0.83
C ARG A 115 1.38 6.68 0.06
N PHE A 116 0.21 6.28 0.54
CA PHE A 116 -1.08 6.61 -0.09
C PHE A 116 -1.41 8.11 -0.03
N THR A 117 -1.01 8.78 1.06
CA THR A 117 -1.25 10.22 1.26
C THR A 117 -0.19 11.13 0.64
N CYS A 118 0.99 10.59 0.30
CA CYS A 118 2.08 11.35 -0.30
C CYS A 118 1.68 11.99 -1.64
N TYR A 119 1.97 13.29 -1.78
CA TYR A 119 1.69 14.08 -2.97
C TYR A 119 2.28 13.46 -4.26
N TYR A 120 3.44 12.83 -4.17
CA TYR A 120 4.04 12.15 -5.33
C TYR A 120 3.24 10.92 -5.77
N TYR A 121 2.68 10.19 -4.80
CA TYR A 121 1.88 8.98 -5.06
C TYR A 121 0.47 9.29 -5.56
N ARG A 122 -0.03 10.49 -5.24
CA ARG A 122 -1.29 11.04 -5.77
C ARG A 122 -1.44 10.84 -7.27
N LYS A 123 -0.43 11.28 -8.02
CA LYS A 123 -0.42 11.19 -9.49
C LYS A 123 -0.46 9.75 -9.98
N ALA A 124 0.23 8.84 -9.30
CA ALA A 124 0.34 7.44 -9.70
C ALA A 124 -1.03 6.73 -9.63
N TYR A 125 -1.75 6.86 -8.51
CA TYR A 125 -3.01 6.14 -8.37
C TYR A 125 -4.14 6.76 -9.20
N TYR A 126 -4.19 8.08 -9.39
CA TYR A 126 -5.21 8.70 -10.26
C TYR A 126 -5.06 8.29 -11.73
N ARG A 127 -3.81 8.07 -12.18
CA ARG A 127 -3.53 7.57 -13.53
C ARG A 127 -3.79 6.09 -13.68
N ALA A 128 -3.34 5.29 -12.71
CA ALA A 128 -3.39 3.84 -12.75
C ALA A 128 -4.78 3.27 -12.44
N PHE A 129 -5.46 3.75 -11.39
CA PHE A 129 -6.75 3.22 -10.94
C PHE A 129 -7.93 4.03 -11.47
N SER A 130 -7.87 5.36 -11.39
CA SER A 130 -8.99 6.24 -11.77
C SER A 130 -8.94 6.72 -13.23
N PHE A 131 -7.91 6.35 -13.99
CA PHE A 131 -7.71 6.76 -15.39
C PHE A 131 -8.02 8.24 -15.65
N THR A 132 -7.60 9.14 -14.75
CA THR A 132 -7.97 10.56 -14.78
C THR A 132 -6.75 11.46 -15.00
N PRO A 133 -6.58 12.01 -16.22
CA PRO A 133 -6.27 11.23 -17.43
C PRO A 133 -4.98 10.39 -17.28
N PRO A 134 -4.86 9.22 -17.93
CA PRO A 134 -3.73 8.31 -17.75
C PRO A 134 -2.40 8.85 -18.30
N ALA A 135 -2.43 9.70 -19.33
CA ALA A 135 -1.27 10.36 -19.90
C ALA A 135 -1.66 11.70 -20.57
N CYS A 136 -0.66 12.50 -20.93
CA CYS A 136 -0.91 13.74 -21.68
C CYS A 136 -1.51 13.40 -23.07
N ALA A 137 -2.52 14.17 -23.48
CA ALA A 137 -3.28 13.98 -24.73
C ALA A 137 -4.04 12.63 -24.85
N VAL A 138 -4.33 11.97 -23.73
CA VAL A 138 -5.18 10.78 -23.63
C VAL A 138 -6.43 11.11 -22.81
N GLY A 139 -7.60 10.81 -23.37
CA GLY A 139 -8.89 10.99 -22.74
C GLY A 139 -9.07 10.05 -21.56
N GLY A 140 -9.26 10.65 -20.38
CA GLY A 140 -9.58 9.92 -19.16
C GLY A 140 -11.06 9.60 -19.01
N ILE A 141 -11.42 9.00 -17.87
CA ILE A 141 -12.82 8.80 -17.49
C ILE A 141 -13.46 10.19 -17.29
N PRO A 142 -14.55 10.54 -18.01
CA PRO A 142 -15.16 11.84 -17.87
C PRO A 142 -15.77 12.01 -16.48
N GLN A 143 -15.28 12.98 -15.72
CA GLN A 143 -15.80 13.34 -14.41
C GLN A 143 -16.73 14.55 -14.56
N LYS A 144 -18.04 14.37 -14.34
CA LYS A 144 -19.03 15.46 -14.47
C LYS A 144 -19.10 16.38 -13.25
N ASP A 145 -19.00 15.81 -12.05
CA ASP A 145 -19.07 16.54 -10.78
C ASP A 145 -18.02 15.97 -9.80
N TYR A 146 -16.75 16.26 -10.10
CA TYR A 146 -15.62 15.70 -9.35
C TYR A 146 -15.50 16.34 -7.97
N LYS A 147 -15.87 15.58 -6.94
CA LYS A 147 -15.69 15.98 -5.52
C LYS A 147 -14.56 15.22 -4.83
N GLY A 148 -13.77 14.41 -5.55
CA GLY A 148 -12.83 13.44 -4.95
C GLY A 148 -11.90 14.03 -3.89
N GLU A 149 -11.12 15.05 -4.27
CA GLU A 149 -10.13 15.72 -3.39
C GLU A 149 -10.77 16.60 -2.31
N THR A 150 -12.03 17.00 -2.47
CA THR A 150 -12.78 17.85 -1.54
C THR A 150 -13.79 17.07 -0.69
N GLY A 151 -13.93 15.76 -0.92
CA GLY A 151 -14.83 14.86 -0.20
C GLY A 151 -14.05 13.74 0.48
N ILE A 152 -13.96 12.58 -0.17
CA ILE A 152 -13.37 11.36 0.42
C ILE A 152 -11.88 11.53 0.75
N LEU A 153 -11.14 12.33 -0.04
CA LEU A 153 -9.70 12.49 0.08
C LEU A 153 -9.31 13.88 0.60
N LEU A 154 -10.13 14.47 1.47
CA LEU A 154 -9.95 15.82 2.02
C LEU A 154 -8.55 16.05 2.61
N PHE A 155 -8.03 15.08 3.36
CA PHE A 155 -6.72 15.17 4.01
C PHE A 155 -5.58 15.46 3.01
N GLN A 156 -5.70 14.96 1.78
CA GLN A 156 -4.67 15.17 0.78
C GLN A 156 -4.56 16.65 0.38
N ASN A 157 -5.65 17.42 0.47
CA ASN A 157 -5.73 18.82 0.06
C ASN A 157 -5.37 19.81 1.17
N LEU A 158 -4.89 19.36 2.34
CA LEU A 158 -4.54 20.23 3.48
C LEU A 158 -3.40 21.24 3.20
N HIS A 159 -2.61 21.03 2.15
CA HIS A 159 -1.51 21.92 1.77
C HIS A 159 -1.96 23.12 0.91
N ARG A 160 -3.23 23.14 0.50
CA ARG A 160 -3.83 24.13 -0.40
C ARG A 160 -4.65 25.14 0.39
#